data_AF-M2B0S9-F1
#
_entry.id   AF-M2B0S9-F1
#
_cell.length_a   1.000
_cell.length_b   1.000
_cell.length_c   1.000
_cell.angle_alpha   90.00
_cell.angle_beta   90.00
_cell.angle_gamma   90.00
#
_symmetry.space_group_name_H-M   'P 1'
#
loop_
_entity.id
_entity.type
_entity.pdbx_description
1 polymer ?
#
loop_
_entity_poly.entity_id
_entity_poly.type
_entity_poly.pdbx_seq_one_letter_code
_entity_poly.pdbx_strand_id
1 'polypeptide(L)'
;MKRISTILIYLGIGAILFAQSAEKVDEILASKTLTIGQACYLVGTSTGEVDDKSSYETAFNKFKGLKMFENKKHDEPIRFDEFSNLALQYSSIEHGLWYGIAKNPHYAFRQLKTMKLIPHKTVPSSHITPFTAINLLAKIMPKEDK
;
A
#
# COMPACT_ATOMS: atom_id res chain seq x y z
N MET A 1 24.67 -21.22 31.19
CA MET A 1 23.21 -21.47 31.27
C MET A 1 22.37 -20.19 31.20
N LYS A 2 22.59 -19.18 32.06
CA LYS A 2 21.83 -17.91 32.02
C LYS A 2 21.88 -17.21 30.65
N ARG A 3 23.07 -17.11 30.03
CA ARG A 3 23.25 -16.49 28.69
C ARG A 3 22.53 -17.23 27.55
N ILE A 4 22.47 -18.56 27.60
CA ILE A 4 21.79 -19.38 26.59
C ILE A 4 20.26 -19.21 26.72
N SER A 5 19.75 -19.16 27.96
CA SER A 5 18.34 -18.88 28.23
C SER A 5 17.91 -17.49 27.76
N THR A 6 18.77 -16.47 27.89
CA THR A 6 18.47 -15.11 27.42
C THR A 6 18.43 -15.04 25.90
N ILE A 7 19.35 -15.72 25.20
CA ILE A 7 19.38 -15.78 23.72
C ILE A 7 18.12 -16.47 23.17
N LEU A 8 17.68 -17.57 23.79
CA LEU A 8 16.46 -18.27 23.41
C LEU A 8 15.20 -17.41 23.56
N ILE A 9 15.14 -16.56 24.59
CA ILE A 9 14.02 -15.62 24.78
C ILE A 9 14.02 -14.53 23.70
N TYR A 10 15.17 -13.93 23.39
CA TYR A 10 15.26 -12.92 22.32
C TYR A 10 14.95 -13.50 20.94
N LEU A 11 15.37 -14.74 20.66
CA LEU A 11 15.07 -15.42 19.40
C LEU A 11 13.57 -15.72 19.25
N GLY A 12 12.90 -16.12 20.34
CA GLY A 12 11.45 -16.38 20.34
C GLY A 12 10.61 -15.11 20.11
N ILE A 13 11.03 -13.97 20.67
CA ILE A 13 10.33 -12.69 20.46
C ILE A 13 10.42 -12.26 18.99
N GLY A 14 11.58 -12.41 18.34
CA GLY A 14 11.75 -12.09 16.92
C GLY A 14 10.80 -12.87 16.01
N ALA A 15 10.65 -14.18 16.23
CA ALA A 15 9.81 -15.04 15.39
C ALA A 15 8.33 -14.65 15.39
N ILE A 16 7.81 -14.21 16.55
CA ILE A 16 6.40 -13.78 16.68
C ILE A 16 6.15 -12.49 15.90
N LEU A 17 7.15 -11.59 15.86
CA LEU A 17 7.02 -10.29 15.17
C LEU A 17 6.94 -10.45 13.65
N PHE A 18 7.71 -11.36 13.07
CA PHE A 18 7.68 -11.60 11.61
C PHE A 18 6.44 -12.38 11.17
N ALA A 19 5.88 -13.24 12.04
CA ALA A 19 4.68 -14.01 11.72
C ALA A 19 3.44 -13.13 11.49
N GLN A 20 3.27 -12.07 12.30
CA GLN A 20 2.10 -11.18 12.20
C GLN A 20 2.04 -10.39 10.88
N SER A 21 3.20 -9.98 10.36
CA SER A 21 3.30 -9.29 9.07
C SER A 21 2.95 -10.23 7.91
N ALA A 22 3.50 -11.44 7.92
CA ALA A 22 3.21 -12.45 6.90
C ALA A 22 1.71 -12.79 6.84
N GLU A 23 1.05 -12.94 7.99
CA GLU A 23 -0.39 -13.23 8.07
C GLU A 23 -1.24 -12.15 7.41
N LYS A 24 -0.89 -10.86 7.56
CA LYS A 24 -1.59 -9.75 6.87
C LYS A 24 -1.40 -9.79 5.36
N VAL A 25 -0.19 -10.07 4.89
CA VAL A 25 0.08 -10.19 3.46
C VAL A 25 -0.68 -11.38 2.87
N ASP A 26 -0.75 -12.50 3.58
CA ASP A 26 -1.53 -13.67 3.17
C ASP A 26 -3.03 -13.36 3.11
N GLU A 27 -3.58 -12.66 4.11
CA GLU A 27 -4.96 -12.17 4.12
C GLU A 27 -5.24 -11.27 2.92
N ILE A 28 -4.33 -10.33 2.63
CA ILE A 28 -4.41 -9.45 1.48
C ILE A 28 -4.43 -10.25 0.19
N LEU A 29 -3.52 -11.21 0.00
CA LEU A 29 -3.41 -12.02 -1.21
C LEU A 29 -4.61 -12.96 -1.42
N ALA A 30 -5.25 -13.41 -0.34
CA ALA A 30 -6.47 -14.21 -0.39
C ALA A 30 -7.70 -13.39 -0.81
N SER A 31 -7.66 -12.06 -0.71
CA SER A 31 -8.78 -11.19 -1.08
C SER A 31 -8.98 -11.10 -2.60
N LYS A 32 -10.24 -10.98 -3.04
CA LYS A 32 -10.56 -10.78 -4.47
C LYS A 32 -10.15 -9.38 -4.96
N THR A 33 -10.32 -8.40 -4.09
CA THR A 33 -10.05 -6.97 -4.35
C THR A 33 -9.56 -6.34 -3.05
N LEU A 34 -8.67 -5.36 -3.15
CA LEU A 34 -8.21 -4.63 -1.98
C LEU A 34 -9.31 -3.77 -1.37
N THR A 35 -9.35 -3.75 -0.04
CA THR A 35 -10.01 -2.67 0.70
C THR A 35 -9.11 -1.43 0.75
N ILE A 36 -9.70 -0.28 1.07
CA ILE A 36 -8.95 0.97 1.25
C ILE A 36 -7.91 0.84 2.38
N GLY A 37 -8.27 0.19 3.49
CA GLY A 37 -7.36 -0.05 4.61
C GLY A 37 -6.19 -0.94 4.23
N GLN A 38 -6.43 -2.01 3.46
CA GLN A 38 -5.36 -2.86 2.93
C GLN A 38 -4.44 -2.09 1.97
N ALA A 39 -5.00 -1.25 1.10
CA ALA A 39 -4.20 -0.41 0.21
C ALA A 39 -3.35 0.62 0.96
N CYS A 40 -3.93 1.29 1.97
CA CYS A 40 -3.21 2.19 2.86
C CYS A 40 -2.11 1.49 3.65
N TYR A 41 -2.37 0.25 4.10
CA TYR A 41 -1.36 -0.58 4.76
C TYR A 41 -0.21 -0.91 3.83
N LEU A 42 -0.48 -1.41 2.61
CA LEU A 42 0.57 -1.73 1.63
C LEU A 42 1.42 -0.52 1.26
N VAL A 43 0.79 0.63 0.98
CA VAL A 43 1.52 1.85 0.64
C VAL A 43 2.30 2.37 1.85
N GLY A 44 1.65 2.44 3.02
CA GLY A 44 2.26 3.01 4.21
C GLY A 44 3.43 2.19 4.76
N THR A 45 3.36 0.86 4.69
CA THR A 45 4.49 0.00 5.06
C THR A 45 5.63 0.11 4.06
N SER A 46 5.33 0.17 2.75
CA SER A 46 6.33 0.35 1.69
C SER A 46 7.08 1.70 1.76
N THR A 47 6.52 2.69 2.44
CA THR A 47 7.09 4.05 2.55
C THR A 47 7.53 4.41 3.97
N GLY A 48 7.39 3.49 4.93
CA GLY A 48 7.70 3.73 6.34
C GLY A 48 6.72 4.67 7.06
N GLU A 49 5.60 5.03 6.45
CA GLU A 49 4.55 5.88 7.02
C GLU A 49 3.66 5.15 8.03
N VAL A 50 3.63 3.82 7.96
CA VAL A 50 2.83 2.93 8.80
C VAL A 50 3.70 1.76 9.27
N ASP A 51 3.65 1.45 10.57
CA ASP A 51 4.30 0.27 11.14
C ASP A 51 3.60 -1.01 10.66
N ASP A 52 4.37 -2.04 10.33
CA ASP A 52 3.88 -3.30 9.76
C ASP A 52 2.92 -4.08 10.68
N LYS A 53 2.85 -3.73 11.96
CA LYS A 53 1.90 -4.31 12.93
C LYS A 53 0.59 -3.54 13.01
N SER A 54 0.50 -2.38 12.36
CA SER A 54 -0.67 -1.51 12.40
C SER A 54 -1.89 -2.21 11.81
N SER A 55 -3.07 -2.01 12.38
CA SER A 55 -4.32 -2.48 11.79
C SER A 55 -4.61 -1.75 10.47
N TYR A 56 -5.48 -2.32 9.62
CA TYR A 56 -5.91 -1.66 8.38
C TYR A 56 -6.66 -0.36 8.65
N GLU A 57 -7.39 -0.27 9.76
CA GLU A 57 -8.04 0.98 10.20
C GLU A 57 -7.01 2.03 10.61
N THR A 58 -5.97 1.64 11.36
CA THR A 58 -4.87 2.54 11.73
C THR A 58 -4.14 3.04 10.47
N ALA A 59 -3.86 2.15 9.53
CA ALA A 59 -3.27 2.50 8.25
C ALA A 59 -4.18 3.47 7.48
N PHE A 60 -5.48 3.21 7.38
CA PHE A 60 -6.43 4.13 6.77
C PHE A 60 -6.42 5.51 7.42
N ASN A 61 -6.44 5.58 8.75
CA ASN A 61 -6.45 6.83 9.49
C ASN A 61 -5.22 7.70 9.21
N LYS A 62 -4.06 7.09 8.91
CA LYS A 62 -2.85 7.81 8.48
C LYS A 62 -3.06 8.59 7.17
N PHE A 63 -3.87 8.08 6.25
CA PHE A 63 -4.12 8.68 4.93
C PHE A 63 -5.50 9.33 4.77
N LYS A 64 -6.35 9.29 5.80
CA LYS A 64 -7.73 9.79 5.76
C LYS A 64 -7.86 11.28 5.39
N GLY A 65 -6.79 12.06 5.55
CA GLY A 65 -6.73 13.46 5.12
C GLY A 65 -6.75 13.67 3.60
N LEU A 66 -6.59 12.61 2.78
CA LEU A 66 -6.72 12.70 1.34
C LEU A 66 -8.18 12.93 0.94
N LYS A 67 -8.44 13.97 0.13
CA LYS A 67 -9.80 14.32 -0.33
C LYS A 67 -10.56 13.15 -0.96
N MET A 68 -9.87 12.21 -1.62
CA MET A 68 -10.49 11.03 -2.23
C MET A 68 -11.07 10.02 -1.22
N PHE A 69 -10.69 10.11 0.06
CA PHE A 69 -11.17 9.27 1.15
C PHE A 69 -12.20 9.98 2.05
N GLU A 70 -12.64 11.17 1.67
CA GLU A 70 -13.71 11.86 2.37
C GLU A 70 -14.96 10.99 2.38
N ASN A 71 -15.54 10.79 3.56
CA ASN A 71 -16.73 9.94 3.80
C ASN A 71 -16.57 8.43 3.49
N LYS A 72 -15.35 7.94 3.30
CA LYS A 72 -15.09 6.50 3.10
C LYS A 72 -14.69 5.79 4.38
N LYS A 73 -14.86 4.48 4.39
CA LYS A 73 -14.40 3.56 5.44
C LYS A 73 -13.25 2.67 4.96
N HIS A 74 -12.50 2.14 5.91
CA HIS A 74 -11.31 1.34 5.64
C HIS A 74 -11.63 -0.05 5.03
N ASP A 75 -12.82 -0.58 5.25
CA ASP A 75 -13.30 -1.88 4.80
C ASP A 75 -13.96 -1.85 3.41
N GLU A 76 -14.18 -0.65 2.85
CA GLU A 76 -14.69 -0.49 1.48
C GLU A 76 -13.64 -0.90 0.43
N PRO A 77 -14.05 -1.49 -0.71
CA PRO A 77 -13.16 -1.74 -1.82
C PRO A 77 -12.53 -0.45 -2.38
N ILE A 78 -11.23 -0.46 -2.65
CA ILE A 78 -10.56 0.68 -3.27
C ILE A 78 -10.67 0.61 -4.80
N ARG A 79 -10.98 1.75 -5.43
CA ARG A 79 -10.93 1.87 -6.88
C ARG A 79 -9.49 1.91 -7.40
N PHE A 80 -9.31 1.54 -8.66
CA PHE A 80 -8.00 1.51 -9.29
C PHE A 80 -7.38 2.92 -9.36
N ASP A 81 -8.17 3.92 -9.73
CA ASP A 81 -7.71 5.30 -9.79
C ASP A 81 -7.36 5.90 -8.41
N GLU A 82 -8.09 5.52 -7.38
CA GLU A 82 -7.79 5.88 -5.98
C GLU A 82 -6.49 5.23 -5.51
N PHE A 83 -6.31 3.94 -5.76
CA PHE A 83 -5.05 3.24 -5.48
C PHE A 83 -3.89 3.88 -6.25
N SER A 84 -4.11 4.23 -7.52
CA SER A 84 -3.11 4.90 -8.36
C SER A 84 -2.66 6.22 -7.75
N ASN A 85 -3.59 7.03 -7.25
CA ASN A 85 -3.26 8.29 -6.60
C ASN A 85 -2.56 8.10 -5.26
N LEU A 86 -3.05 7.18 -4.44
CA LEU A 86 -2.39 6.83 -3.17
C LEU A 86 -0.94 6.40 -3.43
N ALA A 87 -0.73 5.46 -4.35
CA ALA A 87 0.59 4.91 -4.60
C ALA A 87 1.53 5.93 -5.26
N LEU A 88 1.06 6.70 -6.24
CA LEU A 88 1.87 7.71 -6.92
C LEU A 88 2.26 8.86 -5.98
N GLN A 89 1.35 9.30 -5.10
CA GLN A 89 1.58 10.44 -4.20
C GLN A 89 2.72 10.19 -3.20
N TYR A 90 2.98 8.93 -2.87
CA TYR A 90 4.02 8.51 -1.93
C TYR A 90 5.16 7.70 -2.60
N SER A 91 5.17 7.67 -3.93
CA SER A 91 6.25 7.05 -4.70
C SER A 91 7.45 8.00 -4.84
N SER A 92 8.61 7.47 -5.23
CA SER A 92 9.79 8.26 -5.60
C SER A 92 9.81 8.66 -7.09
N ILE A 93 8.72 8.42 -7.83
CA ILE A 93 8.66 8.69 -9.26
C ILE A 93 8.38 10.17 -9.51
N GLU A 94 9.12 10.76 -10.45
CA GLU A 94 8.83 12.11 -10.93
C GLU A 94 7.41 12.21 -11.49
N HIS A 95 6.64 13.14 -10.94
CA HIS A 95 5.29 13.39 -11.38
C HIS A 95 5.25 14.30 -12.61
N GLY A 96 4.37 13.95 -13.56
CA GLY A 96 4.14 14.78 -14.74
C GLY A 96 3.41 16.08 -14.38
N LEU A 97 3.52 17.08 -15.25
CA LEU A 97 2.96 18.43 -15.05
C LEU A 97 1.52 18.42 -14.50
N TRP A 98 0.63 17.65 -15.12
CA TRP A 98 -0.78 17.59 -14.73
C TRP A 98 -1.02 17.05 -13.33
N TYR A 99 -0.27 16.03 -12.92
CA TYR A 99 -0.38 15.48 -11.58
C TYR A 99 0.25 16.42 -10.54
N GLY A 100 1.34 17.09 -10.89
CA GLY A 100 1.95 18.13 -10.07
C GLY A 100 0.99 19.29 -9.75
N ILE A 101 0.14 19.67 -10.71
CA ILE A 101 -0.90 20.69 -10.53
C ILE A 101 -2.06 20.16 -9.67
N ALA A 102 -2.52 18.93 -9.93
CA ALA A 102 -3.66 18.35 -9.25
C ALA A 102 -3.42 16.87 -8.89
N LYS A 103 -3.07 16.64 -7.63
CA LYS A 103 -2.87 15.31 -7.04
C LYS A 103 -4.21 14.60 -6.83
N ASN A 104 -4.81 14.07 -7.90
CA ASN A 104 -6.11 13.42 -7.88
C ASN A 104 -6.10 12.04 -8.57
N PRO A 105 -7.10 11.17 -8.28
CA PRO A 105 -7.26 9.84 -8.89
C PRO A 105 -7.14 9.82 -10.42
N HIS A 106 -7.80 10.77 -11.09
CA HIS A 106 -7.85 10.81 -12.55
C HIS A 106 -6.45 10.99 -13.16
N TYR A 107 -5.69 11.97 -12.67
CA TYR A 107 -4.36 12.26 -13.22
C TYR A 107 -3.32 11.21 -12.81
N ALA A 108 -3.41 10.65 -11.60
CA ALA A 108 -2.53 9.56 -11.21
C ALA A 108 -2.71 8.34 -12.11
N PHE A 109 -3.96 7.91 -12.30
CA PHE A 109 -4.29 6.78 -13.16
C PHE A 109 -3.83 7.01 -14.60
N ARG A 110 -4.07 8.22 -15.13
CA ARG A 110 -3.61 8.61 -16.47
C ARG A 110 -2.09 8.57 -16.58
N GLN A 111 -1.37 9.10 -15.60
CA GLN A 111 0.10 9.08 -15.59
C GLN A 111 0.64 7.65 -15.61
N LEU A 112 0.16 6.79 -14.71
CA LEU A 112 0.61 5.40 -14.63
C LEU A 112 0.29 4.60 -15.90
N LYS A 113 -0.82 4.91 -16.60
CA LYS A 113 -1.11 4.36 -17.94
C LYS A 113 -0.12 4.85 -19.00
N THR A 114 0.19 6.15 -19.03
CA THR A 114 1.18 6.71 -19.97
C THR A 114 2.56 6.08 -19.76
N MET A 115 2.93 5.82 -18.50
CA MET A 115 4.16 5.12 -18.13
C MET A 115 4.14 3.61 -18.42
N LYS A 116 3.04 3.08 -18.95
CA LYS A 116 2.83 1.64 -19.23
C LYS A 116 2.98 0.74 -17.99
N LEU A 117 2.74 1.31 -16.79
CA LEU A 117 2.76 0.57 -15.53
C LEU A 117 1.43 -0.15 -15.27
N ILE A 118 0.34 0.35 -15.86
CA ILE A 118 -1.01 -0.22 -15.80
C ILE A 118 -1.46 -0.59 -17.23
N PRO A 119 -2.15 -1.74 -17.44
CA PRO A 119 -2.67 -2.12 -18.75
C PRO A 119 -3.62 -1.07 -19.36
N HIS A 120 -3.54 -0.85 -20.67
CA HIS A 120 -4.35 0.16 -21.36
C HIS A 120 -5.86 -0.06 -21.18
N LYS A 121 -6.32 -1.32 -21.17
CA LYS A 121 -7.74 -1.68 -21.05
C LYS A 121 -8.31 -1.52 -19.64
N THR A 122 -7.48 -1.19 -18.65
CA THR A 122 -7.92 -1.00 -17.26
C THR A 122 -8.90 0.16 -17.17
N VAL A 123 -9.99 -0.08 -16.44
CA VAL A 123 -11.05 0.91 -16.16
C VAL A 123 -10.75 1.59 -14.83
N PRO A 124 -10.75 2.94 -14.74
CA PRO A 124 -10.37 3.65 -13.52
C PRO A 124 -11.27 3.33 -12.32
N SER A 125 -12.57 3.18 -12.55
CA SER A 125 -13.56 2.85 -11.52
C SER A 125 -13.63 1.37 -11.16
N SER A 126 -12.83 0.51 -11.79
CA SER A 126 -12.73 -0.90 -11.40
C SER A 126 -11.99 -1.03 -10.06
N HIS A 127 -12.16 -2.15 -9.37
CA HIS A 127 -11.41 -2.44 -8.14
C HIS A 127 -10.09 -3.13 -8.49
N ILE A 128 -9.02 -2.80 -7.75
CA ILE A 128 -7.70 -3.38 -7.97
C ILE A 128 -7.57 -4.71 -7.23
N THR A 129 -6.90 -5.69 -7.86
CA THR A 129 -6.57 -6.96 -7.22
C THR A 129 -5.26 -6.86 -6.42
N PRO A 130 -5.07 -7.65 -5.36
CA PRO A 130 -3.85 -7.63 -4.55
C PRO A 130 -2.56 -7.78 -5.36
N PHE A 131 -2.49 -8.79 -6.23
CA PHE A 131 -1.31 -9.00 -7.09
C PHE A 131 -1.01 -7.81 -8.00
N THR A 132 -2.05 -7.15 -8.54
CA THR A 132 -1.85 -5.98 -9.39
C THR A 132 -1.30 -4.80 -8.58
N ALA A 133 -1.83 -4.59 -7.38
CA ALA A 133 -1.37 -3.55 -6.45
C ALA A 133 0.10 -3.77 -6.06
N ILE A 134 0.46 -4.96 -5.59
CA ILE A 134 1.83 -5.29 -5.18
C ILE A 134 2.81 -5.15 -6.35
N ASN A 135 2.45 -5.66 -7.54
CA ASN A 135 3.28 -5.51 -8.74
C ASN A 135 3.45 -4.04 -9.17
N LEU A 136 2.45 -3.20 -8.94
CA LEU A 136 2.55 -1.77 -9.21
C LEU A 136 3.48 -1.10 -8.19
N LEU A 137 3.33 -1.39 -6.89
CA LEU A 137 4.19 -0.86 -5.83
C LEU A 137 5.65 -1.24 -6.04
N ALA A 138 5.94 -2.50 -6.38
CA ALA A 138 7.29 -2.97 -6.66
C ALA A 138 8.00 -2.21 -7.81
N LYS A 139 7.22 -1.57 -8.69
CA LYS A 139 7.77 -0.78 -9.81
C LYS A 139 7.97 0.70 -9.46
N ILE A 140 7.28 1.23 -8.45
CA ILE A 140 7.21 2.68 -8.21
C ILE A 140 7.70 3.11 -6.83
N MET A 141 7.70 2.20 -5.86
CA MET A 141 8.15 2.52 -4.51
C MET A 141 9.67 2.62 -4.44
N PRO A 142 10.20 3.41 -3.50
CA PRO A 142 11.64 3.49 -3.26
C PRO A 142 12.22 2.09 -3.06
N LYS A 143 13.38 1.82 -3.66
CA LYS A 143 14.16 0.65 -3.23
C LYS A 143 14.76 1.01 -1.88
N GLU A 144 14.59 0.14 -0.88
CA GLU A 144 15.39 0.26 0.34
C GLU A 144 16.87 0.18 -0.06
N ASP A 145 17.58 1.30 0.05
CA ASP A 145 19.04 1.30 0.08
C ASP A 145 19.44 0.65 1.40
N LYS A 146 19.75 -0.64 1.35
CA LYS A 146 20.40 -1.37 2.44
C LYS A 146 21.87 -0.98 2.55
#